data_AF-A0A077KGU8-F1
#
_entry.id   AF-A0A077KGU8-F1
#
_cell.length_a   1.000
_cell.length_b   1.000
_cell.length_c   1.000
_cell.angle_alpha   90.00
_cell.angle_beta   90.00
_cell.angle_gamma   90.00
#
_symmetry.space_group_name_H-M   'P 1'
#
loop_
_entity.id
_entity.type
_entity.pdbx_description
1 polymer ?
#
loop_
_entity_poly.entity_id
_entity_poly.type
_entity_poly.pdbx_seq_one_letter_code
_entity_poly.pdbx_strand_id
1 'polypeptide(L)'
;MQKSNKSIAGYHLLMILSSVDGEFAPEEGMLVQQYLADEFPFRMNLDNELETLALLQPEEWKDHFEFHARCFHEDSTADERVKFAQFAKSLIKADNKVTEEEHTFYVLLKNLWGL
;
A
#
# COMPACT_ATOMS: atom_id res chain seq x y z
N MET A 1 15.94 -5.15 -3.02
CA MET A 1 14.91 -5.42 -1.99
C MET A 1 14.76 -6.92 -1.81
N GLN A 2 14.57 -7.40 -0.60
CA GLN A 2 14.27 -8.81 -0.31
C GLN A 2 12.76 -9.06 -0.53
N LYS A 3 12.38 -10.25 -1.01
CA LYS A 3 10.94 -10.61 -1.18
C LYS A 3 10.23 -10.45 0.17
N SER A 4 9.16 -9.66 0.17
CA SER A 4 8.25 -9.50 1.31
C SER A 4 7.07 -10.47 1.17
N ASN A 5 6.45 -10.85 2.29
CA ASN A 5 5.20 -11.60 2.23
C ASN A 5 4.04 -10.69 1.78
N LYS A 6 2.93 -11.30 1.34
CA LYS A 6 1.71 -10.59 0.91
C LYS A 6 1.29 -9.46 1.86
N SER A 7 1.19 -9.74 3.16
CA SER A 7 0.66 -8.80 4.13
C SER A 7 1.57 -7.58 4.32
N ILE A 8 2.89 -7.78 4.41
CA ILE A 8 3.90 -6.71 4.45
C ILE A 8 3.89 -5.93 3.14
N ALA A 9 3.84 -6.62 2.00
CA ALA A 9 3.76 -5.96 0.70
C ALA A 9 2.53 -5.03 0.60
N GLY A 10 1.38 -5.50 1.05
CA GLY A 10 0.18 -4.66 1.08
C GLY A 10 0.30 -3.47 2.02
N TYR A 11 0.98 -3.62 3.16
CA TYR A 11 1.26 -2.49 4.06
C TYR A 11 2.10 -1.40 3.36
N HIS A 12 3.18 -1.77 2.68
CA HIS A 12 4.00 -0.82 1.90
C HIS A 12 3.20 -0.12 0.80
N LEU A 13 2.35 -0.86 0.08
CA LEU A 13 1.49 -0.30 -0.95
C LEU A 13 0.53 0.75 -0.38
N LEU A 14 -0.13 0.45 0.75
CA LEU A 14 -1.06 1.37 1.38
C LEU A 14 -0.35 2.59 1.93
N MET A 15 0.81 2.42 2.57
CA MET A 15 1.61 3.53 3.10
C MET A 15 2.02 4.52 2.01
N ILE A 16 2.50 4.02 0.87
CA ILE A 16 2.84 4.89 -0.27
C ILE A 16 1.58 5.58 -0.80
N LEU A 17 0.49 4.84 -1.04
CA LEU A 17 -0.76 5.45 -1.53
C LEU A 17 -1.24 6.60 -0.63
N SER A 18 -1.19 6.44 0.68
CA SER A 18 -1.63 7.46 1.65
C SER A 18 -0.62 8.59 1.91
N SER A 19 0.54 8.60 1.25
CA SER A 19 1.56 9.63 1.49
C SER A 19 2.19 10.20 0.22
N VAL A 20 1.74 9.74 -0.95
CA VAL A 20 2.35 10.06 -2.24
C VAL A 20 2.16 11.53 -2.65
N ASP A 21 1.18 12.21 -2.08
CA ASP A 21 0.96 13.65 -2.29
C ASP A 21 1.71 14.52 -1.25
N GLY A 22 2.43 13.90 -0.31
CA GLY A 22 3.14 14.55 0.77
C GLY A 22 2.29 14.87 2.00
N GLU A 23 1.00 14.52 1.99
CA GLU A 23 0.09 14.60 3.13
C GLU A 23 -0.24 13.17 3.60
N PHE A 24 -0.50 12.97 4.90
CA PHE A 24 -0.99 11.69 5.42
C PHE A 24 -2.18 11.98 6.32
N ALA A 25 -3.39 11.76 5.80
CA ALA A 25 -4.59 12.15 6.50
C ALA A 25 -4.91 11.17 7.66
N PRO A 26 -5.44 11.64 8.79
CA PRO A 26 -5.85 10.77 9.90
C PRO A 26 -6.80 9.64 9.46
N GLU A 27 -7.72 9.93 8.55
CA GLU A 27 -8.72 9.01 8.01
C GLU A 27 -8.08 7.85 7.24
N GLU A 28 -7.04 8.14 6.46
CA GLU A 28 -6.26 7.13 5.75
C GLU A 28 -5.45 6.27 6.72
N GLY A 29 -4.83 6.92 7.72
CA GLY A 29 -4.11 6.23 8.78
C GLY A 29 -4.96 5.23 9.55
N MET A 30 -6.24 5.52 9.77
CA MET A 30 -7.19 4.58 10.37
C MET A 30 -7.40 3.33 9.51
N LEU A 31 -7.46 3.47 8.18
CA LEU A 31 -7.59 2.34 7.27
C LEU A 31 -6.30 1.52 7.21
N VAL A 32 -5.13 2.16 7.20
CA VAL A 32 -3.85 1.43 7.31
C VAL A 32 -3.80 0.61 8.60
N GLN A 33 -4.21 1.20 9.73
CA GLN A 33 -4.29 0.48 11.00
C GLN A 33 -5.29 -0.68 10.96
N GLN A 34 -6.44 -0.50 10.30
CA GLN A 34 -7.41 -1.57 10.10
C GLN A 34 -6.80 -2.73 9.30
N TYR A 35 -6.14 -2.44 8.18
CA TYR A 35 -5.47 -3.45 7.37
C TYR A 35 -4.44 -4.25 8.19
N LEU A 36 -3.63 -3.56 9.00
CA LEU A 36 -2.68 -4.22 9.89
C LEU A 36 -3.36 -5.12 10.91
N ALA A 37 -4.47 -4.69 11.51
CA ALA A 37 -5.20 -5.49 12.49
C ALA A 37 -5.85 -6.74 11.86
N ASP A 38 -6.34 -6.62 10.62
CA ASP A 38 -6.99 -7.71 9.89
C ASP A 38 -5.98 -8.76 9.40
N GLU A 39 -4.81 -8.31 8.91
CA GLU A 39 -3.77 -9.21 8.37
C GLU A 39 -2.84 -9.78 9.45
N PHE A 40 -2.65 -9.07 10.57
CA PHE A 40 -1.76 -9.47 11.66
C PHE A 40 -2.53 -9.63 12.98
N PRO A 41 -3.12 -10.81 13.25
CA PRO A 41 -3.88 -11.06 14.48
C PRO A 41 -3.02 -11.08 15.76
N PHE A 42 -1.70 -10.98 15.62
CA PHE A 42 -0.73 -10.89 16.70
C PHE A 42 0.20 -9.69 16.46
N ARG A 43 0.84 -9.19 17.52
CA ARG A 43 1.82 -8.09 17.42
C ARG A 43 2.98 -8.52 16.50
N MET A 44 3.03 -7.92 15.31
CA MET A 44 4.17 -7.99 14.42
C MET A 44 5.10 -6.80 14.68
N ASN A 45 6.41 -7.04 14.68
CA ASN A 45 7.38 -5.95 14.66
C ASN A 45 7.51 -5.45 13.21
N LEU A 46 7.17 -4.18 12.98
CA LEU A 46 7.26 -3.50 11.68
C LEU A 46 8.33 -2.38 11.70
N ASP A 47 9.19 -2.34 12.70
CA ASP A 47 10.17 -1.26 12.90
C ASP A 47 11.08 -1.11 11.67
N ASN A 48 11.55 -2.23 11.11
CA ASN A 48 12.38 -2.24 9.90
C ASN A 48 11.61 -1.73 8.66
N GLU A 49 10.32 -2.05 8.55
CA GLU A 49 9.49 -1.64 7.42
C GLU A 49 9.18 -0.13 7.51
N LEU A 50 8.94 0.37 8.73
CA LEU A 50 8.78 1.78 9.03
C LEU A 50 10.06 2.57 8.73
N GLU A 51 11.22 2.06 9.14
CA GLU A 51 12.52 2.67 8.83
C GLU A 51 12.75 2.73 7.32
N THR A 52 12.44 1.64 6.61
CA THR A 52 12.57 1.59 5.14
C THR A 52 11.70 2.65 4.47
N LEU A 53 10.43 2.76 4.86
CA LEU A 53 9.50 3.76 4.32
C LEU A 53 9.93 5.19 4.66
N ALA A 54 10.42 5.43 5.88
CA ALA A 54 10.84 6.75 6.34
C ALA A 54 12.10 7.26 5.61
N LEU A 55 12.96 6.36 5.13
CA LEU A 55 14.18 6.71 4.40
C LEU A 55 13.97 6.81 2.88
N LEU A 56 12.83 6.34 2.39
CA LEU A 56 12.53 6.22 0.96
C LEU A 56 12.36 7.59 0.31
N GLN A 57 13.17 7.89 -0.69
CA GLN A 57 13.06 9.16 -1.43
C GLN A 57 11.89 9.12 -2.43
N PRO A 58 11.26 10.26 -2.76
CA PRO A 58 10.14 10.31 -3.71
C PRO A 58 10.45 9.67 -5.07
N GLU A 59 11.70 9.78 -5.54
CA GLU A 59 12.15 9.18 -6.79
C GLU A 59 12.16 7.64 -6.75
N GLU A 60 12.27 7.05 -5.55
CA GLU A 60 12.32 5.61 -5.32
C GLU A 60 10.92 5.01 -5.09
N TRP A 61 9.91 5.85 -4.81
CA TRP A 61 8.55 5.41 -4.48
C TRP A 61 7.95 4.50 -5.53
N LYS A 62 8.10 4.86 -6.81
CA LYS A 62 7.54 4.07 -7.90
C LYS A 62 8.16 2.66 -7.95
N ASP A 63 9.48 2.56 -7.91
CA ASP A 63 10.17 1.27 -8.00
C ASP A 63 9.86 0.39 -6.78
N HIS A 64 9.81 1.00 -5.59
CA HIS A 64 9.41 0.34 -4.35
C HIS A 64 7.97 -0.18 -4.43
N PHE A 65 7.05 0.66 -4.89
CA PHE A 65 5.66 0.31 -5.08
C PHE A 65 5.47 -0.84 -6.07
N GLU A 66 6.11 -0.78 -7.24
CA GLU A 66 6.06 -1.86 -8.24
C GLU A 66 6.64 -3.18 -7.69
N PHE A 67 7.71 -3.11 -6.91
CA PHE A 67 8.29 -4.28 -6.26
C PHE A 67 7.31 -4.94 -5.28
N HIS A 68 6.70 -4.17 -4.38
CA HIS A 68 5.74 -4.72 -3.43
C HIS A 68 4.43 -5.14 -4.12
N ALA A 69 4.00 -4.48 -5.19
CA ALA A 69 2.85 -4.90 -5.99
C ALA A 69 3.09 -6.28 -6.62
N ARG A 70 4.32 -6.56 -7.11
CA ARG A 70 4.71 -7.89 -7.59
C ARG A 70 4.74 -8.91 -6.46
N CYS A 71 5.35 -8.59 -5.32
CA CYS A 71 5.39 -9.50 -4.16
C CYS A 71 3.98 -9.89 -3.69
N PHE A 72 3.08 -8.91 -3.57
CA PHE A 72 1.68 -9.17 -3.23
C PHE A 72 1.01 -10.04 -4.29
N HIS A 73 1.20 -9.75 -5.58
CA HIS A 73 0.60 -10.51 -6.68
C HIS A 73 1.02 -11.98 -6.67
N GLU A 74 2.29 -12.27 -6.43
CA GLU A 74 2.83 -13.63 -6.38
C GLU A 74 2.23 -14.47 -5.24
N ASP A 75 1.95 -13.84 -4.10
CA ASP A 75 1.52 -14.51 -2.88
C ASP A 75 0.00 -14.36 -2.62
N SER A 76 -0.78 -13.89 -3.61
CA SER A 76 -2.23 -13.67 -3.50
C SER A 76 -3.04 -14.38 -4.58
N THR A 77 -4.29 -14.69 -4.25
CA THR A 77 -5.31 -15.10 -5.20
C THR A 77 -5.89 -13.91 -5.96
N ALA A 78 -6.56 -14.17 -7.09
CA ALA A 78 -7.24 -13.11 -7.85
C ALA A 78 -8.29 -12.37 -7.00
N ASP A 79 -9.06 -13.10 -6.19
CA ASP A 79 -10.08 -12.51 -5.33
C ASP A 79 -9.47 -11.61 -4.25
N GLU A 80 -8.33 -12.00 -3.67
CA GLU A 80 -7.59 -11.16 -2.72
C GLU A 80 -7.07 -9.88 -3.38
N ARG A 81 -6.57 -9.94 -4.63
CA ARG A 81 -6.15 -8.74 -5.37
C ARG A 81 -7.31 -7.80 -5.64
N VAL A 82 -8.47 -8.32 -6.03
CA VAL A 82 -9.68 -7.51 -6.24
C VAL A 82 -10.11 -6.85 -4.93
N LYS A 83 -10.16 -7.60 -3.83
CA LYS A 83 -10.49 -7.06 -2.50
C LYS A 83 -9.50 -6.00 -2.05
N PHE A 84 -8.20 -6.25 -2.21
CA PHE A 84 -7.17 -5.26 -1.89
C PHE A 84 -7.29 -4.01 -2.75
N ALA A 85 -7.50 -4.14 -4.06
CA ALA A 85 -7.69 -2.98 -4.94
C ALA A 85 -8.96 -2.18 -4.62
N GLN A 86 -10.02 -2.82 -4.09
CA GLN A 86 -11.19 -2.12 -3.57
C GLN A 86 -10.87 -1.40 -2.25
N PHE A 87 -10.11 -2.03 -1.37
CA PHE A 87 -9.65 -1.43 -0.11
C PHE A 87 -8.73 -0.22 -0.35
N ALA A 88 -7.74 -0.35 -1.23
CA ALA A 88 -6.87 0.75 -1.65
C ALA A 88 -7.66 1.92 -2.27
N LYS A 89 -8.76 1.63 -2.98
CA LYS A 89 -9.65 2.67 -3.50
C LYS A 89 -10.42 3.40 -2.39
N SER A 90 -10.81 2.70 -1.32
CA SER A 90 -11.42 3.37 -0.16
C SER A 90 -10.40 4.18 0.63
N LEU A 91 -9.12 3.75 0.66
CA LEU A 91 -8.03 4.47 1.30
C LEU A 91 -7.86 5.86 0.70
N ILE A 92 -7.53 5.97 -0.59
CA ILE A 92 -7.31 7.25 -1.31
C ILE A 92 -8.55 8.15 -1.38
N LYS A 93 -9.69 7.68 -0.87
CA LYS A 93 -10.96 8.43 -0.85
C LYS A 93 -11.38 8.81 0.56
N ALA A 94 -10.64 8.41 1.59
CA ALA A 94 -11.05 8.47 2.98
C ALA A 94 -11.22 9.91 3.47
N ASP A 95 -10.38 10.83 2.98
CA ASP A 95 -10.42 12.26 3.29
C ASP A 95 -11.33 13.08 2.36
N ASN A 96 -11.99 12.42 1.40
CA ASN A 96 -12.81 13.00 0.32
C ASN A 96 -12.05 13.83 -0.73
N LYS A 97 -10.72 13.71 -0.83
CA LYS A 97 -9.89 14.39 -1.82
C LYS A 97 -8.89 13.40 -2.43
N VAL A 98 -9.13 13.02 -3.68
CA VAL A 98 -8.16 12.19 -4.44
C VAL A 98 -7.26 13.12 -5.25
N THR A 99 -5.97 13.09 -4.97
CA THR A 99 -4.94 13.79 -5.74
C THR A 99 -4.57 13.04 -7.02
N GLU A 100 -3.86 13.71 -7.93
CA GLU A 100 -3.41 13.10 -9.18
C GLU A 100 -2.33 12.03 -8.93
N GLU A 101 -1.50 12.24 -7.92
CA GLU A 101 -0.44 11.32 -7.48
C GLU A 101 -1.04 10.01 -6.94
N GLU A 102 -2.02 10.10 -6.03
CA GLU A 102 -2.75 8.94 -5.52
C GLU A 102 -3.47 8.19 -6.63
N HIS A 103 -4.14 8.93 -7.52
CA HIS A 103 -4.82 8.34 -8.68
C HIS A 103 -3.83 7.60 -9.57
N THR A 104 -2.66 8.18 -9.84
CA THR A 104 -1.61 7.59 -10.67
C THR A 104 -1.10 6.28 -10.08
N PHE A 105 -0.79 6.23 -8.78
CA PHE A 105 -0.33 5.02 -8.12
C PHE A 105 -1.42 3.95 -8.01
N TYR A 106 -2.67 4.37 -7.80
CA TYR A 106 -3.81 3.46 -7.81
C TYR A 106 -4.02 2.82 -9.19
N VAL A 107 -3.93 3.60 -10.27
CA VAL A 107 -4.01 3.09 -11.65
C VAL A 107 -2.82 2.18 -11.96
N LEU A 108 -1.61 2.53 -11.51
CA LEU A 108 -0.42 1.69 -11.64
C LEU A 108 -0.65 0.31 -11.00
N LEU A 109 -1.19 0.27 -9.77
CA LEU A 109 -1.53 -0.98 -9.08
C LEU A 109 -2.48 -1.85 -9.91
N LYS A 110 -3.57 -1.26 -10.41
CA LYS A 110 -4.54 -1.99 -11.24
C LYS A 110 -3.90 -2.55 -12.50
N ASN A 111 -3.08 -1.74 -13.18
CA ASN A 111 -2.39 -2.16 -14.40
C ASN A 111 -1.43 -3.32 -14.16
N LEU A 112 -0.66 -3.28 -13.06
CA LEU A 112 0.26 -4.36 -12.69
C LEU A 112 -0.46 -5.69 -12.41
N TRP A 113 -1.70 -5.63 -11.94
CA TRP A 113 -2.51 -6.80 -11.59
C TRP A 113 -3.55 -7.20 -12.65
N GLY A 114 -3.64 -6.45 -13.75
CA GLY A 114 -4.61 -6.68 -14.82
C GLY A 114 -6.07 -6.47 -14.40
N LEU A 115 -6.33 -5.48 -13.54
CA LEU A 115 -7.67 -5.13 -13.00
C LEU A 115 -8.30 -3.88 -13.63
#